data_AF-A0A838PF84-F1
#
_entry.id   AF-A0A838PF84-F1
#
_cell.length_a   1.000
_cell.length_b   1.000
_cell.length_c   1.000
_cell.angle_alpha   90.00
_cell.angle_beta   90.00
_cell.angle_gamma   90.00
#
_symmetry.space_group_name_H-M   'P 1'
#
loop_
_entity.id
_entity.type
_entity.pdbx_description
1 polymer ?
#
loop_
_entity_poly.entity_id
_entity_poly.type
_entity_poly.pdbx_seq_one_letter_code
_entity_poly.pdbx_strand_id
1 'polypeptide(L)'
;PPLIAWLMVTRGWRETFYVTSVLGLLMAFLWWRYATDQPEKHTKVSQAELKLIDAGKTDEAQIRSVSWWRLLRNRNLGLICLSYFLDSFVLFIFIFWFYLYLVNERGFGLLKGGVFNSLPYVFAMVMIPSSGRLCDYLSARLGRNRGRRSLAIGCLTFSALFLMAGAKAADPYLAIVCLSLSVGFLMSTEGPFWASSIDVAGPHAGTAGGIMNTAGNAGGVVSTAIAPILVQQFGWFATFAFCSALAITAGLIWLFIRVDQTADENVADRLEGLNVSATSETGS
;
A
#
# COMPACT_ATOMS: atom_id res chain seq x y z
N PRO A 1 14.50 12.13 -6.77
CA PRO A 1 15.87 11.87 -6.25
C PRO A 1 17.02 12.53 -7.03
N PRO A 2 17.10 12.43 -8.38
CA PRO A 2 18.22 13.00 -9.14
C PRO A 2 18.36 14.53 -9.00
N LEU A 3 17.24 15.26 -9.06
CA LEU A 3 17.21 16.72 -8.87
C LEU A 3 17.74 17.14 -7.49
N ILE A 4 17.33 16.43 -6.43
CA ILE A 4 17.77 16.69 -5.06
C ILE A 4 19.27 16.41 -4.92
N ALA A 5 19.77 15.29 -5.45
CA ALA A 5 21.19 14.98 -5.42
C ALA A 5 22.04 16.03 -6.15
N TRP A 6 21.58 16.50 -7.31
CA TRP A 6 22.25 17.57 -8.06
C TRP A 6 22.27 18.91 -7.31
N LEU A 7 21.14 19.31 -6.72
CA LEU A 7 21.05 20.53 -5.90
C LEU A 7 21.97 20.45 -4.67
N MET A 8 21.99 19.31 -3.96
CA MET A 8 22.85 19.13 -2.80
C MET A 8 24.34 19.27 -3.14
N VAL A 9 24.79 18.70 -4.26
CA VAL A 9 26.20 18.75 -4.68
C VAL A 9 26.61 20.13 -5.19
N THR A 10 25.72 20.84 -5.90
CA THR A 10 26.06 22.12 -6.55
C THR A 10 25.80 23.34 -5.68
N ARG A 11 24.75 23.30 -4.84
CA ARG A 11 24.24 24.46 -4.10
C ARG A 11 24.11 24.22 -2.59
N GLY A 12 24.39 23.00 -2.14
CA GLY A 12 24.25 22.63 -0.74
C GLY A 12 22.82 22.28 -0.32
N TRP A 13 22.70 21.78 0.91
CA TRP A 13 21.45 21.24 1.43
C TRP A 13 20.39 22.32 1.68
N ARG A 14 20.77 23.54 2.07
CA ARG A 14 19.83 24.64 2.40
C ARG A 14 19.02 25.07 1.16
N GLU A 15 19.70 25.29 0.05
CA GLU A 15 19.07 25.65 -1.24
C GLU A 15 18.10 24.57 -1.73
N THR A 16 18.41 23.31 -1.45
CA THR A 16 17.54 22.19 -1.80
C THR A 16 16.18 22.30 -1.08
N PHE A 17 16.15 22.71 0.19
CA PHE A 17 14.90 22.92 0.94
C PHE A 17 14.09 24.11 0.43
N TYR A 18 14.75 25.21 0.04
CA TYR A 18 14.06 26.37 -0.53
C TYR A 18 13.36 26.02 -1.85
N VAL A 19 14.08 25.33 -2.75
CA VAL A 19 13.52 24.92 -4.05
C VAL A 19 12.33 23.96 -3.87
N THR A 20 12.44 22.95 -3.01
CA THR A 20 11.34 21.99 -2.81
C THR A 20 10.13 22.63 -2.13
N SER A 21 10.34 23.60 -1.25
CA SER A 21 9.27 24.35 -0.58
C SER A 21 8.49 25.21 -1.56
N VAL A 22 9.18 25.93 -2.46
CA VAL A 22 8.52 26.71 -3.52
C VAL A 22 7.67 25.81 -4.43
N LEU A 23 8.22 24.66 -4.87
CA LEU A 23 7.47 23.69 -5.67
C LEU A 23 6.24 23.15 -4.94
N GLY A 24 6.37 22.86 -3.64
CA GLY A 24 5.25 22.41 -2.80
C GLY A 24 4.15 23.45 -2.67
N LEU A 25 4.51 24.72 -2.42
CA LEU A 25 3.55 25.83 -2.34
C LEU A 25 2.85 26.08 -3.68
N LEU A 26 3.58 25.99 -4.80
CA LEU A 26 2.98 26.09 -6.14
C LEU A 26 1.96 24.97 -6.37
N MET A 27 2.30 23.72 -6.02
CA MET A 27 1.37 22.59 -6.14
C MET A 27 0.15 22.75 -5.24
N ALA A 28 0.33 23.22 -3.99
CA ALA A 28 -0.76 23.48 -3.06
C ALA A 28 -1.71 24.58 -3.59
N PHE A 29 -1.17 25.64 -4.18
CA PHE A 29 -1.95 26.69 -4.83
C PHE A 29 -2.75 26.18 -6.03
N LEU A 30 -2.12 25.37 -6.88
CA LEU A 30 -2.80 24.75 -8.03
C LEU A 30 -3.93 23.81 -7.57
N TRP A 31 -3.68 23.02 -6.52
CA TRP A 31 -4.71 22.16 -5.92
C TRP A 31 -5.87 22.98 -5.36
N TRP A 32 -5.59 24.00 -4.56
CA TRP A 32 -6.59 24.90 -3.99
C TRP A 32 -7.47 25.57 -5.06
N ARG A 33 -6.89 25.87 -6.22
CA ARG A 33 -7.62 26.53 -7.32
C ARG A 33 -8.50 25.58 -8.13
N TYR A 34 -8.17 24.29 -8.19
CA TYR A 34 -8.77 23.33 -9.12
C TYR A 34 -9.61 22.24 -8.43
N ALA A 35 -9.24 21.80 -7.23
CA ALA A 35 -9.92 20.71 -6.54
C ALA A 35 -11.27 21.17 -5.94
N THR A 36 -12.28 20.32 -6.03
CA THR A 36 -13.62 20.53 -5.47
C THR A 36 -14.07 19.28 -4.71
N ASP A 37 -14.72 19.47 -3.56
CA ASP A 37 -15.11 18.36 -2.67
C ASP A 37 -16.20 17.45 -3.26
N GLN A 38 -17.04 17.99 -4.15
CA GLN A 38 -18.16 17.27 -4.76
C GLN A 38 -18.10 17.39 -6.28
N PRO A 39 -18.34 16.29 -7.02
CA PRO A 39 -18.36 16.30 -8.49
C PRO A 39 -19.32 17.36 -9.07
N GLU A 40 -20.47 17.57 -8.42
CA GLU A 40 -21.49 18.54 -8.83
C GLU A 40 -21.01 20.00 -8.80
N LYS A 41 -20.01 20.31 -7.97
CA LYS A 41 -19.44 21.66 -7.85
C LYS A 41 -18.38 21.92 -8.91
N HIS A 42 -17.94 20.91 -9.64
CA HIS A 42 -16.88 21.04 -10.63
C HIS A 42 -17.44 21.43 -11.99
N THR A 43 -17.03 22.59 -12.51
CA THR A 43 -17.62 23.22 -13.71
C THR A 43 -17.47 22.38 -15.00
N LYS A 44 -16.55 21.41 -15.02
CA LYS A 44 -16.30 20.54 -16.18
C LYS A 44 -16.97 19.17 -16.11
N VAL A 45 -17.66 18.84 -15.01
CA VAL A 45 -18.31 17.53 -14.88
C VAL A 45 -19.64 17.55 -15.62
N SER A 46 -19.86 16.55 -16.48
CA SER A 46 -21.07 16.47 -17.28
C SER A 46 -22.23 15.84 -16.50
N GLN A 47 -23.47 16.15 -16.88
CA GLN A 47 -24.66 15.52 -16.28
C GLN A 47 -24.71 14.01 -16.49
N ALA A 48 -24.16 13.50 -17.61
CA ALA A 48 -24.05 12.06 -17.85
C ALA A 48 -23.07 11.40 -16.89
N GLU A 49 -21.94 12.06 -16.61
CA GLU A 49 -20.93 11.61 -15.65
C GLU A 49 -21.46 11.65 -14.21
N LEU A 50 -22.20 12.69 -13.82
CA LEU A 50 -22.87 12.77 -12.51
C LEU A 50 -23.79 11.57 -12.29
N LYS A 51 -24.65 11.25 -13.26
CA LYS A 51 -25.54 10.09 -13.17
C LYS A 51 -24.78 8.77 -13.02
N LEU A 52 -23.64 8.62 -13.71
CA LEU A 52 -22.81 7.42 -13.60
C LEU A 52 -22.19 7.30 -12.19
N ILE A 53 -21.72 8.42 -11.63
CA ILE A 53 -21.14 8.46 -10.28
C ILE A 53 -22.22 8.18 -9.23
N ASP A 54 -23.39 8.81 -9.34
CA ASP A 54 -24.48 8.67 -8.38
C ASP A 54 -25.05 7.25 -8.34
N ALA A 55 -25.09 6.56 -9.49
CA ALA A 55 -25.51 5.16 -9.56
C ALA A 55 -24.62 4.19 -8.74
N GLY A 56 -23.38 4.60 -8.42
CA GLY A 56 -22.42 3.81 -7.64
C GLY A 56 -22.21 4.29 -6.20
N LYS A 57 -22.89 5.34 -5.74
CA LYS A 57 -22.71 5.87 -4.39
C LYS A 57 -23.42 4.99 -3.35
N THR A 58 -22.71 4.67 -2.27
CA THR A 58 -23.32 4.13 -1.05
C THR A 58 -24.08 5.24 -0.33
N ASP A 59 -25.29 4.95 0.15
CA ASP A 59 -26.17 5.93 0.79
C ASP A 59 -25.56 6.43 2.11
N GLU A 60 -25.52 7.75 2.33
CA GLU A 60 -24.96 8.37 3.54
C GLU A 60 -25.68 7.90 4.82
N ALA A 61 -26.97 7.57 4.70
CA ALA A 61 -27.77 7.00 5.78
C ALA A 61 -27.23 5.63 6.25
N GLN A 62 -26.70 4.82 5.33
CA GLN A 62 -26.08 3.53 5.65
C GLN A 62 -24.71 3.69 6.33
N ILE A 63 -23.98 4.76 5.99
CA ILE A 63 -22.70 5.08 6.66
C ILE A 63 -22.95 5.43 8.13
N ARG A 64 -23.94 6.28 8.44
CA ARG A 64 -24.21 6.72 9.82
C ARG A 64 -24.77 5.64 10.74
N SER A 65 -25.42 4.62 10.18
CA SER A 65 -26.10 3.57 10.97
C SER A 65 -25.16 2.48 11.48
N VAL A 66 -23.96 2.32 10.91
CA VAL A 66 -22.99 1.29 11.31
C VAL A 66 -21.87 1.91 12.13
N SER A 67 -21.64 1.38 13.33
CA SER A 67 -20.53 1.85 14.19
C SER A 67 -19.18 1.41 13.64
N TRP A 68 -18.32 2.37 13.30
CA TRP A 68 -16.97 2.14 12.77
C TRP A 68 -16.06 1.33 13.73
N TRP A 69 -16.33 1.37 15.04
CA TRP A 69 -15.59 0.60 16.04
C TRP A 69 -15.61 -0.92 15.77
N ARG A 70 -16.63 -1.41 15.06
CA ARG A 70 -16.72 -2.82 14.63
C ARG A 70 -15.56 -3.23 13.71
N LEU A 71 -14.99 -2.28 12.97
CA LEU A 71 -13.85 -2.52 12.07
C LEU A 71 -12.60 -2.94 12.85
N LEU A 72 -12.36 -2.36 14.03
CA LEU A 72 -11.21 -2.74 14.87
C LEU A 72 -11.29 -4.18 15.37
N ARG A 73 -12.50 -4.75 15.45
CA ARG A 73 -12.72 -6.15 15.82
C ARG A 73 -12.83 -7.07 14.60
N ASN A 74 -12.78 -6.52 13.38
CA ASN A 74 -12.87 -7.31 12.16
C ASN A 74 -11.54 -8.06 11.93
N ARG A 75 -11.61 -9.39 11.98
CA ARG A 75 -10.46 -10.27 11.78
C ARG A 75 -9.77 -10.04 10.44
N ASN A 76 -10.52 -9.89 9.34
CA ASN A 76 -9.94 -9.71 8.01
C ASN A 76 -9.21 -8.36 7.91
N LEU A 77 -9.78 -7.28 8.46
CA LEU A 77 -9.09 -6.00 8.50
C LEU A 77 -7.82 -6.08 9.35
N GLY A 78 -7.86 -6.77 10.49
CA GLY A 78 -6.66 -7.01 11.31
C GLY A 78 -5.56 -7.77 10.56
N LEU A 79 -5.92 -8.81 9.79
CA LEU A 79 -4.97 -9.57 8.96
C LEU A 79 -4.40 -8.72 7.82
N ILE A 80 -5.24 -7.91 7.16
CA ILE A 80 -4.81 -6.93 6.14
C ILE A 80 -3.81 -5.95 6.76
N CYS A 81 -4.13 -5.38 7.93
CA CYS A 81 -3.25 -4.44 8.64
C CYS A 81 -1.91 -5.08 9.03
N LEU A 82 -1.93 -6.33 9.53
CA LEU A 82 -0.71 -7.04 9.89
C LEU A 82 0.17 -7.33 8.66
N SER A 83 -0.42 -7.77 7.56
CA SER A 83 0.31 -7.99 6.30
C SER A 83 0.86 -6.68 5.74
N TYR A 84 0.08 -5.60 5.79
CA TYR A 84 0.49 -4.27 5.32
C TYR A 84 1.58 -3.64 6.21
N PHE A 85 1.57 -3.89 7.52
CA PHE A 85 2.66 -3.52 8.43
C PHE A 85 3.99 -4.18 8.01
N LEU A 86 3.97 -5.48 7.68
CA LEU A 86 5.17 -6.21 7.25
C LEU A 86 5.65 -5.75 5.87
N ASP A 87 4.73 -5.53 4.94
CA ASP A 87 5.03 -4.96 3.61
C ASP A 87 5.68 -3.56 3.75
N SER A 88 5.05 -2.68 4.54
CA SER A 88 5.55 -1.32 4.79
C SER A 88 6.89 -1.33 5.54
N PHE A 89 7.13 -2.30 6.42
CA PHE A 89 8.44 -2.45 7.07
C PHE A 89 9.54 -2.61 6.01
N VAL A 90 9.32 -3.49 5.03
CA VAL A 90 10.29 -3.72 3.93
C VAL A 90 10.41 -2.47 3.06
N LEU A 91 9.28 -1.86 2.66
CA LEU A 91 9.27 -0.67 1.81
C LEU A 91 10.07 0.49 2.42
N PHE A 92 9.92 0.72 3.73
CA PHE A 92 10.58 1.84 4.40
C PHE A 92 12.10 1.66 4.52
N ILE A 93 12.62 0.42 4.53
CA ILE A 93 14.06 0.20 4.39
C ILE A 93 14.56 0.77 3.07
N PHE A 94 13.79 0.56 2.00
CA PHE A 94 14.14 1.10 0.69
C PHE A 94 14.01 2.62 0.61
N ILE A 95 13.01 3.20 1.29
CA ILE A 95 12.82 4.66 1.30
C ILE A 95 13.99 5.36 2.02
N PHE A 96 14.35 4.88 3.21
CA PHE A 96 15.26 5.62 4.09
C PHE A 96 16.72 5.19 3.96
N TRP A 97 16.97 3.91 3.68
CA TRP A 97 18.31 3.34 3.79
C TRP A 97 18.90 2.89 2.45
N PHE A 98 18.11 2.79 1.37
CA PHE A 98 18.62 2.31 0.08
C PHE A 98 19.71 3.22 -0.51
N TYR A 99 19.55 4.54 -0.42
CA TYR A 99 20.60 5.46 -0.87
C TYR A 99 21.93 5.21 -0.12
N LEU A 100 21.86 5.05 1.20
CA LEU A 100 23.03 4.77 2.04
C LEU A 100 23.64 3.40 1.72
N TYR A 101 22.82 2.39 1.44
CA TYR A 101 23.30 1.11 0.92
C TYR A 101 24.09 1.29 -0.39
N LEU A 102 23.56 2.04 -1.35
CA LEU A 102 24.24 2.26 -2.63
C LEU A 102 25.58 2.98 -2.46
N VAL A 103 25.64 3.99 -1.59
CA VAL A 103 26.86 4.78 -1.38
C VAL A 103 27.87 4.04 -0.51
N ASN A 104 27.45 3.55 0.67
CA ASN A 104 28.36 3.03 1.68
C ASN A 104 28.74 1.55 1.45
N GLU A 105 27.78 0.73 1.01
CA GLU A 105 28.02 -0.72 0.82
C GLU A 105 28.46 -1.02 -0.61
N ARG A 106 27.80 -0.41 -1.61
CA ARG A 106 28.08 -0.65 -3.03
C ARG A 106 29.09 0.32 -3.63
N GLY A 107 29.54 1.31 -2.87
CA GLY A 107 30.61 2.23 -3.28
C GLY A 107 30.25 3.21 -4.39
N PHE A 108 28.95 3.45 -4.65
CA PHE A 108 28.55 4.43 -5.66
C PHE A 108 28.81 5.85 -5.17
N GLY A 109 29.37 6.69 -6.03
CA GLY A 109 29.47 8.13 -5.75
C GLY A 109 28.09 8.78 -5.59
N LEU A 110 28.04 9.90 -4.84
CA LEU A 110 26.78 10.55 -4.41
C LEU A 110 25.78 10.82 -5.53
N LEU A 111 26.23 11.31 -6.70
CA LEU A 111 25.37 11.60 -7.85
C LEU A 111 24.81 10.31 -8.48
N LYS A 112 25.66 9.31 -8.71
CA LYS A 112 25.23 8.00 -9.26
C LYS A 112 24.30 7.29 -8.29
N GLY A 113 24.61 7.30 -6.99
CA GLY A 113 23.74 6.78 -5.94
C GLY A 113 22.37 7.48 -5.95
N GLY A 114 22.32 8.79 -6.18
CA GLY A 114 21.07 9.55 -6.25
C GLY A 114 20.21 9.17 -7.46
N VAL A 115 20.84 8.89 -8.60
CA VAL A 115 20.17 8.36 -9.80
C VAL A 115 19.67 6.93 -9.56
N PHE A 116 20.53 6.03 -9.08
CA PHE A 116 20.13 4.63 -8.86
C PHE A 116 19.11 4.46 -7.73
N ASN A 117 19.10 5.34 -6.73
CA ASN A 117 18.06 5.36 -5.70
C ASN A 117 16.65 5.66 -6.28
N SER A 118 16.56 6.23 -7.49
CA SER A 118 15.27 6.42 -8.16
C SER A 118 14.76 5.18 -8.87
N LEU A 119 15.62 4.21 -9.17
CA LEU A 119 15.29 3.06 -10.00
C LEU A 119 14.15 2.19 -9.41
N PRO A 120 14.11 1.88 -8.10
CA PRO A 120 12.98 1.15 -7.51
C PRO A 120 11.61 1.79 -7.82
N TYR A 121 11.54 3.12 -7.74
CA TYR A 121 10.32 3.87 -7.99
C TYR A 121 9.96 3.96 -9.47
N VAL A 122 10.95 3.93 -10.37
CA VAL A 122 10.72 3.83 -11.82
C VAL A 122 10.11 2.48 -12.17
N PHE A 123 10.63 1.39 -11.59
CA PHE A 123 10.03 0.07 -11.75
C PHE A 123 8.60 0.04 -11.19
N ALA A 124 8.39 0.58 -9.98
CA ALA A 124 7.07 0.68 -9.37
C ALA A 124 6.08 1.49 -10.24
N MET A 125 6.52 2.61 -10.83
CA MET A 125 5.70 3.43 -11.72
C MET A 125 5.10 2.64 -12.90
N VAL A 126 5.84 1.68 -13.45
CA VAL A 126 5.37 0.83 -14.55
C VAL A 126 4.59 -0.38 -14.04
N MET A 127 5.05 -0.98 -12.94
CA MET A 127 4.50 -2.23 -12.43
C MET A 127 3.16 -2.03 -11.72
N ILE A 128 2.95 -0.95 -10.96
CA ILE A 128 1.70 -0.73 -10.21
C ILE A 128 0.48 -0.64 -11.15
N PRO A 129 0.47 0.14 -12.24
CA PRO A 129 -0.68 0.14 -13.16
C PRO A 129 -0.88 -1.19 -13.88
N SER A 130 0.22 -1.91 -14.14
CA SER A 130 0.18 -3.23 -14.79
C SER A 130 -0.40 -4.29 -13.85
N SER A 131 0.00 -4.28 -12.56
CA SER A 131 -0.54 -5.15 -11.53
C SER A 131 -1.99 -4.81 -11.21
N GLY A 132 -2.40 -3.54 -11.28
CA GLY A 132 -3.80 -3.14 -11.16
C GLY A 132 -4.69 -3.80 -12.23
N ARG A 133 -4.30 -3.69 -13.51
CA ARG A 133 -5.00 -4.39 -14.60
C ARG A 133 -5.02 -5.91 -14.42
N LEU A 134 -3.89 -6.47 -13.97
CA LEU A 134 -3.81 -7.91 -13.68
C LEU A 134 -4.71 -8.30 -12.50
N CYS A 135 -4.84 -7.44 -11.48
CA CYS A 135 -5.72 -7.63 -10.33
C CYS A 135 -7.18 -7.71 -10.78
N ASP A 136 -7.60 -6.79 -11.65
CA ASP A 136 -8.95 -6.75 -12.20
C ASP A 136 -9.23 -8.00 -13.04
N TYR A 137 -8.30 -8.38 -13.92
CA TYR A 137 -8.39 -9.59 -14.72
C TYR A 137 -8.51 -10.86 -13.87
N LEU A 138 -7.64 -11.02 -12.86
CA LEU A 138 -7.66 -12.17 -11.97
C LEU A 138 -8.92 -12.19 -11.11
N SER A 139 -9.39 -11.02 -10.66
CA SER A 139 -10.63 -10.88 -9.89
C SER A 139 -11.85 -11.25 -10.72
N ALA A 140 -11.89 -10.86 -12.00
CA ALA A 140 -12.96 -11.24 -12.93
C ALA A 140 -12.97 -12.74 -13.23
N ARG A 141 -11.80 -13.38 -13.33
CA ARG A 141 -11.68 -14.79 -13.71
C ARG A 141 -11.81 -15.77 -12.54
N LEU A 142 -11.28 -15.43 -11.36
CA LEU A 142 -11.18 -16.32 -10.21
C LEU A 142 -12.11 -15.93 -9.04
N GLY A 143 -12.81 -14.80 -9.16
CA GLY A 143 -13.53 -14.14 -8.07
C GLY A 143 -12.65 -13.12 -7.33
N ARG A 144 -13.27 -12.08 -6.75
CA ARG A 144 -12.59 -10.93 -6.11
C ARG A 144 -11.56 -11.36 -5.08
N ASN A 145 -11.96 -12.24 -4.17
CA ASN A 145 -11.11 -12.72 -3.09
C ASN A 145 -9.92 -13.53 -3.61
N ARG A 146 -10.16 -14.56 -4.44
CA ARG A 146 -9.09 -15.44 -4.95
C ARG A 146 -8.15 -14.69 -5.89
N GLY A 147 -8.67 -13.79 -6.73
CA GLY A 147 -7.88 -12.99 -7.66
C GLY A 147 -6.94 -12.00 -6.98
N ARG A 148 -7.44 -11.25 -5.98
CA ARG A 148 -6.61 -10.32 -5.20
C ARG A 148 -5.59 -11.05 -4.34
N ARG A 149 -6.01 -12.14 -3.69
CA ARG A 149 -5.13 -12.99 -2.88
C ARG A 149 -4.00 -13.58 -3.70
N SER A 150 -4.29 -14.14 -4.89
CA SER A 150 -3.25 -14.74 -5.72
C SER A 150 -2.25 -13.69 -6.22
N LEU A 151 -2.72 -12.50 -6.59
CA LEU A 151 -1.85 -11.40 -6.99
C LEU A 151 -0.96 -10.94 -5.83
N ALA A 152 -1.54 -10.69 -4.64
CA ALA A 152 -0.78 -10.25 -3.47
C ALA A 152 0.30 -11.27 -3.09
N ILE A 153 -0.04 -12.56 -3.02
CA ILE A 153 0.92 -13.64 -2.74
C ILE A 153 2.00 -13.69 -3.81
N GLY A 154 1.64 -13.61 -5.09
CA GLY A 154 2.58 -13.65 -6.21
C GLY A 154 3.57 -12.49 -6.14
N CYS A 155 3.07 -11.26 -6.01
CA CYS A 155 3.89 -10.06 -5.89
C CYS A 155 4.82 -10.12 -4.66
N LEU A 156 4.33 -10.50 -3.49
CA LEU A 156 5.16 -10.61 -2.28
C LEU A 156 6.22 -11.71 -2.41
N THR A 157 5.88 -12.82 -3.06
CA THR A 157 6.83 -13.92 -3.32
C THR A 157 7.92 -13.48 -4.30
N PHE A 158 7.56 -12.84 -5.42
CA PHE A 158 8.55 -12.31 -6.37
C PHE A 158 9.39 -11.20 -5.74
N SER A 159 8.79 -10.35 -4.91
CA SER A 159 9.52 -9.34 -4.14
C SER A 159 10.59 -10.00 -3.27
N ALA A 160 10.24 -11.03 -2.50
CA ALA A 160 11.18 -11.76 -1.65
C ALA A 160 12.29 -12.47 -2.46
N LEU A 161 11.96 -13.05 -3.61
CA LEU A 161 12.90 -13.72 -4.52
C LEU A 161 13.94 -12.72 -5.05
N PHE A 162 13.47 -11.60 -5.62
CA PHE A 162 14.34 -10.57 -6.19
C PHE A 162 15.16 -9.87 -5.10
N LEU A 163 14.62 -9.72 -3.91
CA LEU A 163 15.33 -9.19 -2.75
C LEU A 163 16.52 -10.09 -2.38
N MET A 164 16.28 -11.41 -2.30
CA MET A 164 17.34 -12.39 -2.02
C MET A 164 18.37 -12.47 -3.13
N ALA A 165 17.94 -12.38 -4.40
CA ALA A 165 18.84 -12.35 -5.54
C ALA A 165 19.74 -11.10 -5.51
N GLY A 166 19.16 -9.93 -5.22
CA GLY A 166 19.91 -8.67 -5.08
C GLY A 166 20.86 -8.65 -3.89
N ALA A 167 20.48 -9.29 -2.79
CA ALA A 167 21.34 -9.45 -1.60
C ALA A 167 22.58 -10.32 -1.90
N LYS A 168 22.44 -11.36 -2.75
CA LYS A 168 23.54 -12.26 -3.14
C LYS A 168 24.35 -11.77 -4.34
N ALA A 169 23.86 -10.77 -5.07
CA ALA A 169 24.51 -10.29 -6.28
C ALA A 169 25.86 -9.65 -5.95
N ALA A 170 26.93 -10.21 -6.53
CA ALA A 170 28.28 -9.66 -6.46
C ALA A 170 28.40 -8.38 -7.29
N ASP A 171 27.82 -8.37 -8.49
CA ASP A 171 27.77 -7.19 -9.35
C ASP A 171 26.81 -6.12 -8.79
N PRO A 172 27.27 -4.89 -8.51
CA PRO A 172 26.44 -3.81 -7.99
C PRO A 172 25.27 -3.41 -8.90
N TYR A 173 25.43 -3.50 -10.23
CA TYR A 173 24.36 -3.13 -11.16
C TYR A 173 23.24 -4.17 -11.16
N LEU A 174 23.60 -5.46 -11.22
CA LEU A 174 22.64 -6.55 -11.04
C LEU A 174 21.91 -6.45 -9.69
N ALA A 175 22.64 -6.13 -8.61
CA ALA A 175 22.04 -5.92 -7.30
C ALA A 175 20.97 -4.82 -7.34
N ILE A 176 21.29 -3.65 -7.93
CA ILE A 176 20.33 -2.55 -8.05
C ILE A 176 19.08 -2.97 -8.84
N VAL A 177 19.25 -3.66 -9.97
CA VAL A 177 18.12 -4.09 -10.81
C VAL A 177 17.23 -5.07 -10.05
N CYS A 178 17.81 -6.08 -9.41
CA CYS A 178 17.07 -7.05 -8.60
C CYS A 178 16.35 -6.36 -7.42
N LEU A 179 17.03 -5.49 -6.68
CA LEU A 179 16.43 -4.78 -5.56
C LEU A 179 15.33 -3.80 -6.02
N SER A 180 15.49 -3.18 -7.20
CA SER A 180 14.46 -2.32 -7.79
C SER A 180 13.22 -3.11 -8.23
N LEU A 181 13.42 -4.28 -8.83
CA LEU A 181 12.33 -5.21 -9.15
C LEU A 181 11.61 -5.67 -7.90
N SER A 182 12.34 -5.97 -6.82
CA SER A 182 11.77 -6.36 -5.53
C SER A 182 10.79 -5.28 -5.03
N VAL A 183 11.22 -4.01 -4.98
CA VAL A 183 10.35 -2.89 -4.58
C VAL A 183 9.19 -2.72 -5.56
N GLY A 184 9.41 -2.85 -6.86
CA GLY A 184 8.35 -2.79 -7.86
C GLY A 184 7.25 -3.82 -7.62
N PHE A 185 7.62 -5.07 -7.32
CA PHE A 185 6.67 -6.11 -6.93
C PHE A 185 6.01 -5.85 -5.57
N LEU A 186 6.77 -5.37 -4.58
CA LEU A 186 6.25 -5.00 -3.26
C LEU A 186 5.14 -3.96 -3.38
N MET A 187 5.43 -2.83 -4.03
CA MET A 187 4.45 -1.74 -4.23
C MET A 187 3.29 -2.12 -5.15
N SER A 188 3.47 -3.14 -6.01
CA SER A 188 2.39 -3.66 -6.86
C SER A 188 1.25 -4.32 -6.07
N THR A 189 1.44 -4.57 -4.77
CA THR A 189 0.43 -5.12 -3.85
C THR A 189 -0.57 -4.08 -3.33
N GLU A 190 -0.29 -2.78 -3.52
CA GLU A 190 -1.16 -1.68 -3.07
C GLU A 190 -2.60 -1.84 -3.57
N GLY A 191 -2.79 -2.21 -4.83
CA GLY A 191 -4.12 -2.45 -5.41
C GLY A 191 -4.93 -3.49 -4.62
N PRO A 192 -4.45 -4.74 -4.47
CA PRO A 192 -5.06 -5.75 -3.60
C PRO A 192 -5.33 -5.27 -2.17
N PHE A 193 -4.36 -4.62 -1.51
CA PHE A 193 -4.50 -4.16 -0.12
C PHE A 193 -5.65 -3.16 0.05
N TRP A 194 -5.64 -2.09 -0.75
CA TRP A 194 -6.68 -1.06 -0.68
C TRP A 194 -8.05 -1.59 -1.09
N ALA A 195 -8.13 -2.35 -2.19
CA ALA A 195 -9.40 -2.89 -2.66
C ALA A 195 -10.01 -3.89 -1.65
N SER A 196 -9.18 -4.70 -0.99
CA SER A 196 -9.67 -5.64 0.03
C SER A 196 -10.08 -4.92 1.32
N SER A 197 -9.36 -3.85 1.71
CA SER A 197 -9.74 -3.01 2.85
C SER A 197 -11.10 -2.33 2.62
N ILE A 198 -11.32 -1.80 1.41
CA ILE A 198 -12.60 -1.19 1.01
C ILE A 198 -13.74 -2.21 1.08
N ASP A 199 -13.56 -3.40 0.51
CA ASP A 199 -14.60 -4.43 0.52
C ASP A 199 -14.93 -4.94 1.94
N VAL A 200 -13.93 -5.07 2.82
CA VAL A 200 -14.15 -5.46 4.23
C VAL A 200 -14.87 -4.38 5.04
N ALA A 201 -14.67 -3.11 4.68
CA ALA A 201 -15.20 -1.96 5.41
C ALA A 201 -16.59 -1.53 4.97
N GLY A 202 -17.00 -1.89 3.74
CA GLY A 202 -18.24 -1.47 3.13
C GLY A 202 -18.42 0.07 3.20
N PRO A 203 -19.46 0.59 3.87
CA PRO A 203 -19.72 2.03 3.97
C PRO A 203 -18.59 2.83 4.64
N HIS A 204 -17.69 2.18 5.41
CA HIS A 204 -16.62 2.83 6.17
C HIS A 204 -15.24 2.70 5.52
N ALA A 205 -15.18 2.67 4.18
CA ALA A 205 -13.95 2.53 3.41
C ALA A 205 -12.84 3.51 3.82
N GLY A 206 -13.18 4.78 4.05
CA GLY A 206 -12.22 5.80 4.51
C GLY A 206 -11.59 5.47 5.86
N THR A 207 -12.39 5.02 6.84
CA THR A 207 -11.90 4.66 8.18
C THR A 207 -11.00 3.42 8.12
N ALA A 208 -11.39 2.39 7.36
CA ALA A 208 -10.55 1.20 7.20
C ALA A 208 -9.24 1.49 6.47
N GLY A 209 -9.29 2.36 5.45
CA GLY A 209 -8.08 2.89 4.81
C GLY A 209 -7.16 3.58 5.82
N GLY A 210 -7.71 4.42 6.70
CA GLY A 210 -6.96 5.08 7.77
C GLY A 210 -6.34 4.09 8.77
N ILE A 211 -7.08 3.08 9.23
CA ILE A 211 -6.58 2.03 10.14
C ILE A 211 -5.44 1.25 9.48
N MET A 212 -5.64 0.80 8.23
CA MET A 212 -4.63 0.07 7.46
C MET A 212 -3.38 0.92 7.24
N ASN A 213 -3.54 2.17 6.84
CA ASN A 213 -2.41 3.07 6.59
C ASN A 213 -1.65 3.41 7.88
N THR A 214 -2.34 3.50 9.02
CA THR A 214 -1.70 3.64 10.34
C THR A 214 -0.83 2.43 10.66
N ALA A 215 -1.31 1.21 10.40
CA ALA A 215 -0.51 0.00 10.57
C ALA A 215 0.73 -0.01 9.65
N GLY A 216 0.58 0.43 8.39
CA GLY A 216 1.70 0.58 7.46
C GLY A 216 2.76 1.57 7.97
N ASN A 217 2.34 2.76 8.40
CA ASN A 217 3.26 3.76 8.97
C ASN A 217 3.92 3.27 10.26
N ALA A 218 3.22 2.53 11.11
CA ALA A 218 3.82 1.88 12.28
C ALA A 218 4.93 0.90 11.86
N GLY A 219 4.70 0.10 10.81
CA GLY A 219 5.71 -0.76 10.22
C GLY A 219 6.92 0.02 9.73
N GLY A 220 6.68 1.18 9.11
CA GLY A 220 7.71 2.11 8.67
C GLY A 220 8.54 2.69 9.82
N VAL A 221 7.90 3.15 10.90
CA VAL A 221 8.59 3.65 12.11
C VAL A 221 9.47 2.56 12.72
N VAL A 222 8.91 1.36 12.92
CA VAL A 222 9.65 0.23 13.48
C VAL A 222 10.82 -0.16 12.58
N SER A 223 10.60 -0.20 11.26
CA SER A 223 11.62 -0.45 10.25
C SER A 223 12.79 0.53 10.32
N THR A 224 12.50 1.84 10.33
CA THR A 224 13.55 2.86 10.38
C THR A 224 14.37 2.84 11.67
N ALA A 225 13.76 2.47 12.80
CA ALA A 225 14.47 2.33 14.07
C ALA A 225 15.35 1.07 14.14
N ILE A 226 14.87 -0.05 13.58
CA ILE A 226 15.54 -1.35 13.68
C ILE A 226 16.60 -1.56 12.58
N ALA A 227 16.41 -1.00 11.38
CA ALA A 227 17.27 -1.24 10.24
C ALA A 227 18.77 -0.94 10.49
N PRO A 228 19.16 0.16 11.16
CA PRO A 228 20.57 0.42 11.49
C PRO A 228 21.17 -0.66 12.39
N ILE A 229 20.40 -1.14 13.37
CA ILE A 229 20.83 -2.18 14.31
C ILE A 229 21.07 -3.49 13.55
N LEU A 230 20.14 -3.87 12.67
CA LEU A 230 20.27 -5.08 11.84
C LEU A 230 21.50 -5.01 10.94
N VAL A 231 21.70 -3.88 10.25
CA VAL A 231 22.84 -3.70 9.34
C VAL A 231 24.15 -3.69 10.13
N GLN A 232 24.21 -3.03 11.28
CA GLN A 232 25.43 -2.96 12.08
C GLN A 232 25.82 -4.31 12.68
N GLN A 233 24.86 -5.11 13.14
CA GLN A 233 25.13 -6.39 13.80
C GLN A 233 25.26 -7.57 12.83
N PHE A 234 24.46 -7.59 11.77
CA PHE A 234 24.33 -8.75 10.88
C PHE A 234 24.65 -8.44 9.42
N GLY A 235 24.86 -7.16 9.07
CA GLY A 235 25.15 -6.74 7.71
C GLY A 235 23.93 -6.66 6.80
N TRP A 236 24.16 -6.13 5.59
CA TRP A 236 23.11 -5.92 4.60
C TRP A 236 22.49 -7.21 4.07
N PHE A 237 23.30 -8.26 3.90
CA PHE A 237 22.80 -9.55 3.43
C PHE A 237 21.75 -10.12 4.38
N ALA A 238 22.04 -10.19 5.67
CA ALA A 238 21.11 -10.70 6.67
C ALA A 238 19.88 -9.80 6.82
N THR A 239 20.06 -8.48 6.73
CA THR A 239 18.95 -7.50 6.77
C THR A 239 17.98 -7.74 5.60
N PHE A 240 18.47 -7.92 4.38
CA PHE A 240 17.63 -8.23 3.23
C PHE A 240 17.02 -9.63 3.30
N ALA A 241 17.75 -10.63 3.81
CA ALA A 241 17.20 -11.95 4.04
C ALA A 241 16.04 -11.94 5.04
N PHE A 242 16.17 -11.17 6.12
CA PHE A 242 15.09 -10.93 7.07
C PHE A 242 13.88 -10.27 6.39
N CYS A 243 14.11 -9.22 5.58
CA CYS A 243 13.06 -8.57 4.82
C CYS A 243 12.37 -9.51 3.82
N SER A 244 13.12 -10.41 3.16
CA SER A 244 12.56 -11.45 2.30
C SER A 244 11.64 -12.37 3.10
N ALA A 245 12.04 -12.77 4.31
CA ALA A 245 11.20 -13.58 5.18
C ALA A 245 9.92 -12.82 5.57
N LEU A 246 10.01 -11.53 5.93
CA LEU A 246 8.84 -10.70 6.23
C LEU A 246 7.89 -10.58 5.04
N ALA A 247 8.40 -10.39 3.82
CA ALA A 247 7.58 -10.34 2.61
C ALA A 247 6.85 -11.67 2.35
N ILE A 248 7.53 -12.81 2.54
CA ILE A 248 6.88 -14.13 2.45
C ILE A 248 5.82 -14.29 3.55
N THR A 249 6.12 -13.90 4.80
CA THR A 249 5.14 -13.94 5.90
C THR A 249 3.93 -13.07 5.61
N ALA A 250 4.14 -11.86 5.07
CA ALA A 250 3.07 -10.97 4.63
C ALA A 250 2.19 -11.67 3.59
N GLY A 251 2.79 -12.37 2.62
CA GLY A 251 2.07 -13.16 1.62
C GLY A 251 1.33 -14.35 2.20
N LEU A 252 1.91 -15.08 3.16
CA LEU A 252 1.25 -16.19 3.82
C LEU A 252 0.01 -15.74 4.62
N ILE A 253 0.03 -14.54 5.21
CA ILE A 253 -1.14 -13.96 5.89
C ILE A 253 -2.33 -13.83 4.93
N TRP A 254 -2.09 -13.52 3.65
CA TRP A 254 -3.16 -13.46 2.63
C TRP A 254 -3.89 -14.78 2.41
N LEU A 255 -3.32 -15.92 2.78
CA LEU A 255 -4.03 -17.21 2.72
C LEU A 255 -5.23 -17.26 3.67
N PHE A 256 -5.22 -16.45 4.73
CA PHE A 256 -6.24 -16.40 5.78
C PHE A 256 -7.24 -15.26 5.61
N ILE A 257 -7.00 -14.32 4.69
CA ILE A 257 -7.90 -13.20 4.40
C ILE A 257 -9.06 -13.72 3.53
N ARG A 258 -10.29 -13.41 3.94
CA ARG A 258 -11.51 -13.74 3.18
C ARG A 258 -12.36 -12.49 3.00
N VAL A 259 -12.43 -11.98 1.78
CA VAL A 259 -13.12 -10.73 1.44
C VAL A 259 -14.60 -10.96 1.09
N ASP A 260 -15.00 -12.19 0.76
CA ASP A 260 -16.36 -12.51 0.30
C ASP A 260 -17.42 -12.56 1.42
N GLN A 261 -17.03 -12.44 2.69
CA GLN A 261 -17.99 -12.34 3.80
C GLN A 261 -18.37 -10.87 3.95
N THR A 262 -19.25 -10.39 3.07
CA THR A 262 -19.98 -9.15 3.29
C THR A 262 -20.58 -9.17 4.69
N ALA A 263 -20.42 -8.06 5.40
CA ALA A 263 -21.10 -7.81 6.68
C ALA A 263 -22.63 -7.97 6.58
N ASP A 264 -23.17 -8.04 5.36
CA ASP A 264 -24.57 -8.28 5.04
C ASP A 264 -25.07 -9.68 5.42
N GLU A 265 -24.27 -10.75 5.35
CA GLU A 265 -24.73 -12.09 5.80
C GLU A 265 -24.99 -12.10 7.31
N ASN A 266 -24.12 -11.48 8.11
CA ASN A 266 -24.30 -11.40 9.56
C ASN A 266 -25.41 -10.43 10.00
N VAL A 267 -25.81 -9.50 9.14
CA VAL A 267 -26.94 -8.59 9.40
C VAL A 267 -28.24 -9.23 8.95
N ALA A 268 -28.28 -9.87 7.78
CA ALA A 268 -29.43 -10.63 7.29
C ALA A 268 -29.77 -11.80 8.24
N ASP A 269 -28.78 -12.60 8.65
CA ASP A 269 -29.00 -13.71 9.62
C ASP A 269 -29.47 -13.20 10.99
N ARG A 270 -29.02 -12.01 11.42
CA ARG A 270 -29.50 -11.39 12.68
C ARG A 270 -30.90 -10.83 12.55
N LEU A 271 -31.27 -10.27 11.41
CA LEU A 271 -32.61 -9.73 11.16
C LEU A 271 -33.63 -10.84 10.95
N GLU A 272 -33.25 -11.95 10.29
CA GLU A 272 -34.07 -13.17 10.23
C GLU A 272 -34.24 -13.79 11.62
N GLY A 273 -33.17 -13.89 12.41
CA GLY A 273 -33.26 -14.39 13.80
C GLY A 273 -34.18 -13.55 14.70
N LEU A 274 -34.20 -12.22 14.53
CA LEU A 274 -35.08 -11.31 15.27
C LEU A 274 -36.55 -11.39 14.81
N ASN A 275 -36.80 -11.59 13.51
CA ASN A 275 -38.15 -11.77 12.98
C ASN A 275 -38.76 -13.13 13.39
N VAL A 276 -37.94 -14.18 13.49
CA VAL A 276 -38.38 -15.50 13.97
C VAL A 276 -38.69 -15.47 15.48
N SER A 277 -37.92 -14.73 16.29
CA SER A 277 -38.27 -14.56 17.71
C SER A 277 -39.55 -13.74 17.92
N ALA A 278 -39.75 -12.66 17.16
CA ALA A 278 -40.93 -11.80 17.28
C ALA A 278 -42.23 -12.51 16.87
N THR A 279 -42.16 -13.43 15.90
CA THR A 279 -43.31 -14.24 15.47
C THR A 279 -43.65 -15.38 16.44
N SER A 280 -42.67 -15.89 17.18
CA SER A 280 -42.89 -16.91 18.22
C SER A 280 -43.54 -16.38 19.50
N GLU A 281 -43.33 -15.11 19.87
CA GLU A 281 -43.95 -14.49 21.05
C GLU A 281 -45.40 -14.04 20.82
N THR A 282 -45.81 -13.84 19.57
CA THR A 282 -47.20 -13.47 19.22
C THR A 282 -48.14 -14.66 19.00
N GLY A 283 -47.64 -15.89 19.15
CA GLY A 283 -48.35 -17.13 18.82
C GLY A 283 -48.81 -17.99 20.01
N SER A 284 -48.73 -17.49 21.24
CA SER A 284 -49.23 -18.16 22.47
C SER A 284 -50.28 -17.32 23.18
#